data_AF-A0A950NMK6-F1
#
_entry.id   AF-A0A950NMK6-F1
#
_cell.length_a   1.000
_cell.length_b   1.000
_cell.length_c   1.000
_cell.angle_alpha   90.00
_cell.angle_beta   90.00
_cell.angle_gamma   90.00
#
_symmetry.space_group_name_H-M   'P 1'
#
loop_
_entity.id
_entity.type
_entity.pdbx_description
1 polymer ?
#
loop_
_entity_poly.entity_id
_entity_poly.type
_entity_poly.pdbx_seq_one_letter_code
_entity_poly.pdbx_strand_id
1 'polypeptide(L)'
;MAPSATTIYTSGGTASTSDGEISVVVPPGALSTPCVFHFTAVSNNVPPNPPDRVVTSRVWDISAIDGAGNLITVFNKPVEIVFRYAAQPTDLIAYWDTQEWVYLDSAPQPGKQETVAVSPHLSLVAVFGLPRPPQPFVFPVAPVAVTTVVALLVGGATVVTRRSASRHRSSP
;
A
#
# COMPACT_ATOMS: atom_id res chain seq x y z
N MET A 1 7.93 9.55 14.55
CA MET A 1 8.29 10.10 13.22
C MET A 1 8.15 11.60 13.29
N ALA A 2 9.04 12.39 12.68
CA ALA A 2 8.94 13.84 12.74
C ALA A 2 7.78 14.33 11.84
N PRO A 3 7.05 15.38 12.23
CA PRO A 3 6.04 15.98 11.36
C PRO A 3 6.69 16.51 10.08
N SER A 4 6.03 16.29 8.93
CA SER A 4 6.42 16.93 7.67
C SER A 4 5.72 18.28 7.56
N ALA A 5 6.45 19.32 7.15
CA ALA A 5 5.90 20.64 6.90
C ALA A 5 6.29 21.13 5.51
N THR A 6 5.33 21.65 4.73
CA THR A 6 5.59 22.16 3.38
C THR A 6 4.76 23.40 3.10
N THR A 7 5.43 24.47 2.67
CA THR A 7 4.75 25.72 2.26
C THR A 7 4.19 25.57 0.86
N ILE A 8 2.89 25.84 0.70
CA ILE A 8 2.18 25.89 -0.59
C ILE A 8 1.67 27.32 -0.81
N TYR A 9 1.85 27.82 -2.03
CA TYR A 9 1.44 29.16 -2.44
C TYR A 9 0.10 29.12 -3.20
N THR A 10 -0.46 30.30 -3.49
CA THR A 10 -1.72 30.43 -4.23
C THR A 10 -1.65 29.90 -5.68
N SER A 11 -0.44 29.75 -6.21
CA SER A 11 -0.17 29.05 -7.48
C SER A 11 -0.42 27.54 -7.44
N GLY A 12 -0.73 26.98 -6.27
CA GLY A 12 -0.83 25.53 -6.08
C GLY A 12 0.52 24.87 -5.84
N GLY A 13 0.50 23.55 -5.69
CA GLY A 13 1.67 22.73 -5.42
C GLY A 13 1.31 21.39 -4.79
N THR A 14 2.33 20.66 -4.35
CA THR A 14 2.16 19.37 -3.68
C THR A 14 2.87 19.41 -2.34
N ALA A 15 2.17 19.03 -1.28
CA ALA A 15 2.73 18.80 0.04
C ALA A 15 2.70 17.29 0.33
N SER A 16 3.74 16.73 0.94
CA SER A 16 3.81 15.29 1.19
C SER A 16 4.40 14.95 2.55
N THR A 17 4.09 13.75 3.03
CA THR A 17 4.83 13.12 4.12
C THR A 17 6.28 12.88 3.69
N SER A 18 7.20 12.79 4.65
CA SER A 18 8.63 12.61 4.36
C SER A 18 8.95 11.28 3.67
N ASP A 19 8.10 10.27 3.87
CA ASP A 19 8.18 8.96 3.23
C ASP A 19 7.41 8.88 1.90
N GLY A 20 6.67 9.93 1.53
CA GLY A 20 5.85 9.98 0.31
C GLY A 20 4.66 9.02 0.33
N GLU A 21 4.26 8.53 1.51
CA GLU A 21 3.09 7.68 1.68
C GLU A 21 1.79 8.44 1.34
N ILE A 22 1.68 9.67 1.84
CA ILE A 22 0.56 10.57 1.53
C ILE A 22 1.09 11.86 0.93
N SER A 23 0.38 12.36 -0.07
CA SER A 23 0.53 13.72 -0.55
C SER A 23 -0.81 14.40 -0.76
N VAL A 24 -0.83 15.72 -0.62
CA VAL A 24 -1.95 16.58 -0.97
C VAL A 24 -1.54 17.42 -2.17
N VAL A 25 -2.27 17.29 -3.27
CA VAL A 25 -2.12 18.12 -4.46
C VAL A 25 -3.13 19.26 -4.37
N VAL A 26 -2.60 20.48 -4.34
CA VAL A 26 -3.36 21.71 -4.23
C VAL A 26 -3.37 22.38 -5.59
N PRO A 27 -4.52 22.46 -6.29
CA PRO A 27 -4.55 23.08 -7.60
C PRO A 27 -4.38 24.61 -7.52
N PRO A 28 -3.92 25.28 -8.60
CA PRO A 28 -3.83 26.72 -8.64
C PRO A 28 -5.16 27.41 -8.33
N GLY A 29 -5.13 28.37 -7.40
CA GLY A 29 -6.30 29.10 -6.94
C GLY A 29 -7.19 28.38 -5.92
N ALA A 30 -6.80 27.18 -5.43
CA ALA A 30 -7.49 26.54 -4.30
C ALA A 30 -7.31 27.32 -2.99
N LEU A 31 -6.18 28.01 -2.84
CA LEU A 31 -5.81 28.81 -1.68
C LEU A 31 -5.94 30.31 -1.98
N SER A 32 -6.46 31.07 -1.02
CA SER A 32 -6.49 32.55 -1.08
C SER A 32 -5.20 33.19 -0.58
N THR A 33 -4.44 32.49 0.26
CA THR A 33 -3.16 32.91 0.84
C THR A 33 -2.20 31.73 0.89
N PRO A 34 -0.87 31.96 0.91
CA PRO A 34 0.09 30.90 1.17
C PRO A 34 -0.13 30.28 2.55
N CYS A 35 0.06 28.96 2.66
CA CYS A 35 -0.07 28.23 3.92
C CYS A 35 0.97 27.12 4.05
N VAL A 36 1.24 26.71 5.28
CA VAL A 36 2.11 25.57 5.61
C VAL A 36 1.23 24.35 5.89
N PHE A 37 1.42 23.30 5.11
CA PHE A 37 0.80 22.01 5.34
C PHE A 37 1.59 21.22 6.37
N HIS A 38 0.89 20.59 7.31
CA HIS A 38 1.44 19.74 8.34
C HIS A 38 0.85 18.33 8.24
N PHE A 39 1.71 17.33 8.40
CA PHE A 39 1.32 15.92 8.44
C PHE A 39 1.78 15.28 9.74
N THR A 40 0.83 14.82 10.55
CA THR A 40 1.12 14.17 11.84
C THR A 40 0.49 12.78 11.86
N ALA A 41 1.32 11.74 12.05
CA ALA A 41 0.80 10.39 12.24
C ALA A 41 0.14 10.28 13.62
N VAL A 42 -1.10 9.81 13.66
CA VAL A 42 -1.89 9.66 14.89
C VAL A 42 -1.85 8.21 15.34
N SER A 43 -1.35 7.98 16.55
CA SER A 43 -1.27 6.64 17.15
C SER A 43 -2.20 6.42 18.34
N ASN A 44 -2.70 7.50 18.94
CA ASN A 44 -3.56 7.48 20.13
C ASN A 44 -4.87 8.21 19.80
N ASN A 45 -5.98 7.81 20.43
CA ASN A 45 -7.30 8.42 20.23
C ASN A 45 -7.76 8.44 18.76
N VAL A 46 -7.33 7.45 17.98
CA VAL A 46 -7.83 7.26 16.61
C VAL A 46 -9.32 6.92 16.68
N PRO A 47 -10.19 7.56 15.87
CA PRO A 47 -11.59 7.18 15.79
C PRO A 47 -11.77 5.70 15.44
N PRO A 48 -12.86 5.05 15.90
CA PRO A 48 -13.09 3.64 15.60
C PRO A 48 -13.19 3.42 14.09
N ASN A 49 -12.64 2.31 13.60
CA ASN A 49 -12.75 1.95 12.19
C ASN A 49 -14.22 1.71 11.82
N PRO A 50 -14.61 1.98 10.56
CA PRO A 50 -15.90 1.51 10.05
C PRO A 50 -16.03 -0.01 10.17
N PRO A 51 -17.27 -0.55 10.26
CA PRO A 51 -17.50 -1.99 10.25
C PRO A 51 -16.84 -2.65 9.04
N ASP A 52 -16.27 -3.84 9.24
CA ASP A 52 -15.61 -4.63 8.19
C ASP A 52 -14.47 -3.90 7.45
N ARG A 53 -13.86 -2.91 8.09
CA ARG A 53 -12.70 -2.18 7.56
C ARG A 53 -11.53 -2.21 8.53
N VAL A 54 -10.33 -2.25 7.97
CA VAL A 54 -9.08 -2.10 8.72
C VAL A 54 -8.25 -0.99 8.09
N VAL A 55 -7.60 -0.19 8.93
CA VAL A 55 -6.60 0.78 8.45
C VAL A 55 -5.45 -0.02 7.82
N THR A 56 -5.13 0.29 6.56
CA THR A 56 -4.07 -0.42 5.80
C THR A 56 -2.68 0.13 6.07
N SER A 57 -2.61 1.38 6.57
CA SER A 57 -1.37 2.04 6.96
C SER A 57 -1.52 2.80 8.29
N ARG A 58 -1.54 4.13 8.25
CA ARG A 58 -1.66 5.01 9.42
C ARG A 58 -2.84 5.95 9.25
N VAL A 59 -3.29 6.49 10.37
CA VAL A 59 -4.18 7.65 10.38
C VAL A 59 -3.33 8.91 10.46
N TRP A 60 -3.63 9.88 9.60
CA TRP A 60 -2.86 11.09 9.42
C TRP A 60 -3.71 12.30 9.74
N ASP A 61 -3.29 13.11 10.70
CA ASP A 61 -3.81 14.46 10.86
C ASP A 61 -3.13 15.36 9.83
N ILE A 62 -3.92 15.86 8.88
CA ILE A 62 -3.48 16.78 7.84
C ILE A 62 -4.12 18.12 8.12
N SER A 63 -3.29 19.15 8.28
CA SER A 63 -3.76 20.52 8.49
C SER A 63 -2.95 21.50 7.64
N ALA A 64 -3.54 22.65 7.35
CA ALA A 64 -2.87 23.75 6.67
C ALA A 64 -3.04 25.03 7.49
N ILE A 65 -1.95 25.77 7.72
CA ILE A 65 -1.93 26.97 8.57
C ILE A 65 -1.43 28.16 7.75
N ASP A 66 -2.17 29.26 7.73
CA ASP A 66 -1.76 30.49 7.04
C ASP A 66 -0.64 31.26 7.78
N GLY A 67 -0.13 32.31 7.15
CA GLY A 67 0.90 33.17 7.76
C GLY A 67 0.44 33.93 9.01
N ALA A 68 -0.85 33.93 9.34
CA ALA A 68 -1.42 34.52 10.55
C ALA A 68 -1.69 33.48 11.65
N GLY A 69 -1.42 32.19 11.40
CA GLY A 69 -1.66 31.11 12.35
C GLY A 69 -3.08 30.53 12.31
N ASN A 70 -3.90 30.89 11.33
CA ASN A 70 -5.26 30.36 11.18
C ASN A 70 -5.25 29.04 10.42
N LEU A 71 -6.10 28.11 10.86
CA LEU A 71 -6.29 26.83 10.19
C LEU A 71 -7.13 27.02 8.92
N ILE A 72 -6.63 26.55 7.79
CA ILE A 72 -7.34 26.54 6.51
C ILE A 72 -8.23 25.31 6.48
N THR A 73 -9.54 25.55 6.61
CA THR A 73 -10.58 24.50 6.61
C THR A 73 -11.43 24.50 5.35
N VAL A 74 -11.35 25.56 4.53
CA VAL A 74 -12.13 25.72 3.30
C VAL A 74 -11.18 26.05 2.15
N PHE A 75 -11.31 25.32 1.05
CA PHE A 75 -10.57 25.56 -0.19
C PHE A 75 -11.52 26.08 -1.27
N ASN A 76 -11.05 27.03 -2.08
CA ASN A 76 -11.83 27.59 -3.20
C ASN A 76 -12.00 26.58 -4.34
N LYS A 77 -11.14 25.55 -4.38
CA LYS A 77 -11.18 24.41 -5.28
C LYS A 77 -10.83 23.16 -4.48
N PRO A 78 -11.42 22.01 -4.78
CA PRO A 78 -11.11 20.79 -4.05
C PRO A 78 -9.63 20.42 -4.20
N VAL A 79 -9.08 19.80 -3.16
CA VAL A 79 -7.71 19.27 -3.15
C VAL A 79 -7.73 17.77 -3.37
N GLU A 80 -6.66 17.22 -3.91
CA GLU A 80 -6.53 15.77 -4.09
C GLU A 80 -5.62 15.19 -3.01
N ILE A 81 -6.07 14.12 -2.38
CA ILE A 81 -5.27 13.29 -1.49
C ILE A 81 -4.79 12.09 -2.30
N VAL A 82 -3.48 11.91 -2.37
CA VAL A 82 -2.84 10.80 -3.06
C VAL A 82 -2.18 9.91 -2.02
N PHE A 83 -2.61 8.65 -1.95
CA PHE A 83 -1.99 7.62 -1.14
C PHE A 83 -1.19 6.66 -2.00
N ARG A 84 0.07 6.44 -1.64
CA ARG A 84 0.96 5.48 -2.30
C ARG A 84 0.96 4.14 -1.58
N TYR A 85 0.71 3.04 -2.30
CA TYR A 85 0.65 1.69 -1.74
C TYR A 85 1.79 0.79 -2.25
N ALA A 86 2.31 -0.09 -1.40
CA ALA A 86 3.41 -0.99 -1.79
C ALA A 86 2.96 -2.27 -2.49
N ALA A 87 1.85 -2.86 -2.04
CA ALA A 87 1.48 -4.24 -2.41
C ALA A 87 0.07 -4.39 -2.98
N GLN A 88 -0.92 -3.72 -2.39
CA GLN A 88 -2.31 -3.83 -2.80
C GLN A 88 -2.93 -2.44 -2.89
N PRO A 89 -3.73 -2.15 -3.93
CA PRO A 89 -4.50 -0.93 -3.97
C PRO A 89 -5.44 -0.89 -2.76
N THR A 90 -5.60 0.31 -2.19
CA THR A 90 -6.68 0.57 -1.26
C THR A 90 -7.96 0.81 -2.05
N ASP A 91 -9.08 0.40 -1.50
CA ASP A 91 -10.39 0.62 -2.07
C ASP A 91 -11.12 1.82 -1.43
N LEU A 92 -10.57 2.41 -0.37
CA LEU A 92 -11.25 3.47 0.38
C LEU A 92 -10.29 4.43 1.08
N ILE A 93 -10.36 5.71 0.72
CA ILE A 93 -9.81 6.83 1.49
C ILE A 93 -10.98 7.56 2.16
N ALA A 94 -10.84 7.91 3.43
CA ALA A 94 -11.87 8.63 4.18
C ALA A 94 -11.25 9.69 5.08
N TYR A 95 -12.03 10.72 5.40
CA TYR A 95 -11.69 11.71 6.41
C TYR A 95 -12.64 11.62 7.61
N TRP A 96 -12.21 12.11 8.78
CA TRP A 96 -13.03 12.20 9.98
C TRP A 96 -13.70 13.58 10.05
N ASP A 97 -15.03 13.62 10.13
CA ASP A 97 -15.80 14.87 10.19
C ASP A 97 -16.10 15.33 11.63
N THR A 98 -15.47 14.70 12.62
CA THR A 98 -15.70 14.77 14.08
C THR A 98 -16.74 13.79 14.65
N GLN A 99 -17.60 13.20 13.82
CA GLN A 99 -18.65 12.26 14.24
C GLN A 99 -18.51 10.89 13.58
N GLU A 100 -18.18 10.87 12.30
CA GLU A 100 -18.04 9.65 11.50
C GLU A 100 -16.92 9.76 10.45
N TRP A 101 -16.58 8.60 9.89
CA TRP A 101 -15.70 8.53 8.72
C TRP A 101 -16.54 8.83 7.47
N VAL A 102 -16.21 9.91 6.79
CA VAL A 102 -16.83 10.25 5.51
C VAL A 102 -15.96 9.74 4.38
N TYR A 103 -16.57 8.91 3.54
CA TYR A 103 -15.88 8.25 2.43
C TYR A 103 -15.69 9.23 1.28
N LEU A 104 -14.45 9.31 0.81
CA LEU A 104 -14.12 10.06 -0.38
C LEU A 104 -14.29 9.17 -1.61
N ASP A 105 -14.65 9.76 -2.72
CA ASP A 105 -14.62 9.09 -4.02
C ASP A 105 -13.15 8.83 -4.39
N SER A 106 -12.68 7.63 -4.07
CA SER A 106 -11.28 7.23 -4.18
C SER A 106 -11.08 6.20 -5.29
N ALA A 107 -10.13 6.44 -6.19
CA ALA A 107 -9.86 5.58 -7.32
C ALA A 107 -8.36 5.24 -7.43
N PRO A 108 -7.99 3.95 -7.60
CA PRO A 108 -6.64 3.56 -7.97
C PRO A 108 -6.25 4.16 -9.32
N GLN A 109 -5.01 4.64 -9.43
CA GLN A 109 -4.47 5.23 -10.66
C GLN A 109 -3.85 4.15 -11.54
N PRO A 110 -4.38 3.90 -12.76
CA PRO A 110 -3.85 2.85 -13.63
C PRO A 110 -2.36 3.03 -13.93
N GLY A 111 -1.58 1.96 -13.75
CA GLY A 111 -0.13 1.97 -13.99
C GLY A 111 0.69 2.69 -12.92
N LYS A 112 0.05 3.18 -11.86
CA LYS A 112 0.72 3.76 -10.69
C LYS A 112 0.35 3.00 -9.42
N GLN A 113 1.23 3.05 -8.44
CA GLN A 113 1.00 2.51 -7.11
C GLN A 113 0.30 3.55 -6.22
N GLU A 114 -0.75 4.18 -6.73
CA GLU A 114 -1.39 5.35 -6.13
C GLU A 114 -2.91 5.20 -6.11
N THR A 115 -3.55 5.64 -5.04
CA THR A 115 -5.00 5.88 -4.98
C THR A 115 -5.23 7.35 -4.75
N VAL A 116 -6.10 7.96 -5.54
CA VAL A 116 -6.41 9.38 -5.47
C VAL A 116 -7.83 9.55 -4.99
N ALA A 117 -8.03 10.50 -4.07
CA ALA A 117 -9.33 10.90 -3.58
C ALA A 117 -9.45 12.43 -3.60
N VAL A 118 -10.63 12.95 -3.90
CA VAL A 118 -10.88 14.40 -3.88
C VAL A 118 -11.49 14.77 -2.53
N SER A 119 -10.87 15.71 -1.81
CA SER A 119 -11.35 16.17 -0.51
C SER A 119 -11.69 17.67 -0.53
N PRO A 120 -12.84 18.09 0.04
CA PRO A 120 -13.17 19.50 0.18
C PRO A 120 -12.58 20.16 1.45
N HIS A 121 -12.03 19.38 2.38
CA HIS A 121 -11.38 19.88 3.61
C HIS A 121 -10.25 18.93 4.05
N LEU A 122 -9.45 19.38 5.01
CA LEU A 122 -8.39 18.59 5.61
C LEU A 122 -8.73 18.31 7.08
N SER A 123 -8.55 17.06 7.49
CA SER A 123 -8.72 16.61 8.88
C SER A 123 -7.92 15.32 9.09
N LEU A 124 -8.34 14.47 10.04
CA LEU A 124 -7.83 13.10 10.12
C LEU A 124 -8.23 12.34 8.87
N VAL A 125 -7.24 11.77 8.18
CA VAL A 125 -7.40 10.96 6.98
C VAL A 125 -6.92 9.56 7.28
N ALA A 126 -7.70 8.58 6.87
CA ALA A 126 -7.35 7.17 6.97
C ALA A 126 -7.56 6.48 5.63
N VAL A 127 -6.73 5.47 5.41
CA VAL A 127 -6.82 4.59 4.25
C VAL A 127 -7.27 3.23 4.75
N PHE A 128 -8.40 2.78 4.25
CA PHE A 128 -9.05 1.55 4.64
C PHE A 128 -8.87 0.46 3.58
N GLY A 129 -9.02 -0.77 4.04
CA GLY A 129 -9.05 -1.96 3.22
C GLY A 129 -9.97 -2.98 3.86
N LEU A 130 -10.30 -4.03 3.10
CA LEU A 130 -11.00 -5.17 3.65
C LEU A 130 -10.08 -5.94 4.62
N PRO A 131 -10.61 -6.45 5.75
CA PRO A 131 -9.90 -7.39 6.58
C PRO A 131 -9.46 -8.55 5.71
N ARG A 132 -8.16 -8.85 5.71
CA ARG A 132 -7.68 -10.03 5.00
C ARG A 132 -8.35 -11.27 5.61
N PRO A 133 -8.89 -12.19 4.79
CA PRO A 133 -9.29 -13.49 5.30
C PRO A 133 -8.10 -14.11 6.06
N PRO A 134 -8.34 -14.85 7.15
CA PRO A 134 -7.27 -15.62 7.78
C PRO A 134 -6.63 -16.51 6.71
N GLN A 135 -5.35 -16.27 6.42
CA GLN A 135 -4.62 -17.11 5.49
C GLN A 135 -4.55 -18.51 6.10
N PRO A 136 -4.89 -19.59 5.37
CA PRO A 136 -4.60 -20.93 5.86
C PRO A 136 -3.09 -21.03 6.08
N PHE A 137 -2.69 -21.40 7.29
CA PHE A 137 -1.28 -21.63 7.62
C PHE A 137 -0.74 -22.71 6.67
N VAL A 138 0.04 -22.30 5.66
CA VAL A 138 0.86 -23.23 4.89
C VAL A 138 2.11 -23.47 5.73
N PHE A 139 2.14 -24.58 6.46
CA PHE A 139 3.38 -25.05 7.05
C PHE A 139 4.40 -25.25 5.91
N PRO A 140 5.63 -24.71 6.00
CA PRO A 140 6.67 -25.09 5.06
C PRO A 140 6.90 -26.58 5.23
N VAL A 141 6.43 -27.39 4.28
CA VAL A 141 6.83 -28.79 4.20
C VAL A 141 8.30 -28.75 3.84
N ALA A 142 9.17 -28.92 4.84
CA ALA A 142 10.57 -29.17 4.59
C ALA A 142 10.65 -30.38 3.64
N PRO A 143 11.40 -30.33 2.53
CA PRO A 143 11.58 -31.50 1.70
C PRO A 143 12.29 -32.55 2.55
N VAL A 144 11.55 -33.60 2.94
CA VAL A 144 12.15 -34.80 3.53
C VAL A 144 12.99 -35.42 2.43
N ALA A 145 14.31 -35.25 2.52
CA ALA A 145 15.25 -36.01 1.72
C ALA A 145 15.08 -37.48 2.09
N VAL A 146 14.38 -38.24 1.25
CA VAL A 146 14.33 -39.70 1.36
C VAL A 146 15.68 -40.21 0.87
N THR A 147 16.62 -40.39 1.80
CA THR A 147 17.88 -41.08 1.52
C THR A 147 17.59 -42.58 1.41
N THR A 148 17.37 -43.06 0.20
CA THR A 148 17.30 -44.51 -0.07
C THR A 148 18.67 -45.13 0.21
N VAL A 149 18.81 -45.80 1.35
CA VAL A 149 19.95 -46.69 1.62
C VAL A 149 19.71 -47.99 0.86
N VAL A 150 20.37 -48.15 -0.29
CA VAL A 150 20.46 -49.44 -0.97
C VAL A 150 21.50 -50.27 -0.21
N ALA A 151 21.03 -51.23 0.59
CA ALA A 151 21.90 -52.24 1.18
C ALA A 151 22.41 -53.17 0.06
N LEU A 152 23.70 -53.04 -0.26
CA LEU A 152 24.42 -53.87 -1.21
C LEU A 152 24.72 -55.23 -0.55
N LEU A 153 23.90 -56.24 -0.80
CA LEU A 153 24.27 -57.65 -0.62
C LEU A 153 24.71 -58.19 -1.99
N VAL A 154 26.01 -58.14 -2.27
CA VAL A 154 26.61 -58.83 -3.43
C VAL A 154 27.32 -60.08 -2.93
N GLY A 155 26.58 -61.18 -2.88
CA GLY A 155 27.12 -62.53 -3.10
C GLY A 155 27.05 -62.83 -4.60
N GLY A 156 28.16 -63.29 -5.16
CA GLY A 156 28.47 -63.17 -6.58
C GLY A 156 27.63 -64.01 -7.55
N ALA A 157 27.58 -63.53 -8.80
CA ALA A 157 27.61 -64.36 -9.99
C ALA A 157 27.94 -63.49 -11.21
N THR A 158 28.99 -63.90 -11.91
CA THR A 158 29.59 -63.37 -13.13
C THR A 158 28.62 -63.36 -14.32
N VAL A 159 28.48 -62.25 -15.07
CA VAL A 159 28.27 -62.29 -16.54
C VAL A 159 28.84 -61.04 -17.24
N VAL A 160 29.98 -61.26 -17.90
CA VAL A 160 30.41 -60.86 -19.25
C VAL A 160 29.85 -59.57 -19.88
N THR A 161 30.73 -58.59 -20.12
CA THR A 161 30.56 -57.48 -21.06
C THR A 161 31.01 -57.88 -22.48
N ARG A 162 30.17 -57.66 -23.51
CA ARG A 162 30.67 -57.35 -24.86
C ARG A 162 29.64 -56.64 -25.77
N ARG A 163 30.03 -55.42 -26.13
CA ARG A 163 30.01 -54.73 -27.45
C ARG A 163 28.74 -54.70 -28.34
N SER A 164 28.38 -53.44 -28.65
CA SER A 164 28.13 -52.85 -29.98
C SER A 164 27.17 -53.52 -30.95
N ALA A 165 26.14 -52.78 -31.38
CA ALA A 165 26.07 -52.16 -32.71
C ALA A 165 24.68 -51.55 -32.99
N SER A 166 24.70 -50.55 -33.86
CA SER A 166 23.56 -49.85 -34.46
C SER A 166 22.67 -50.75 -35.33
N ARG A 167 21.37 -50.41 -35.43
CA ARG A 167 20.65 -50.23 -36.72
C ARG A 167 19.19 -49.81 -36.53
N HIS A 168 18.87 -48.73 -37.23
CA HIS A 168 17.68 -48.48 -38.06
C HIS A 168 16.65 -49.61 -38.19
N ARG A 169 15.36 -49.25 -38.08
CA ARG A 169 14.28 -49.93 -38.82
C ARG A 169 13.18 -48.95 -39.24
N SER A 170 12.84 -49.05 -40.52
CA SER A 170 11.83 -48.36 -41.33
C SER A 170 10.47 -49.08 -41.26
N SER A 171 9.41 -48.41 -41.74
CA SER A 171 8.24 -48.98 -42.47
C SER A 171 7.24 -47.85 -42.83
N PRO A 172 6.33 -48.02 -43.80
CA PRO A 172 6.31 -48.89 -44.99
C PRO A 172 6.57 -48.13 -46.31
#